data_AF-A0A4R7ZAN5-F1
#
_entry.id   AF-A0A4R7ZAN5-F1
#
_cell.length_a   1.000
_cell.length_b   1.000
_cell.length_c   1.000
_cell.angle_alpha   90.00
_cell.angle_beta   90.00
_cell.angle_gamma   90.00
#
_symmetry.space_group_name_H-M   'P 1'
#
loop_
_entity.id
_entity.type
_entity.pdbx_description
1 polymer ?
#
loop_
_entity_poly.entity_id
_entity_poly.type
_entity_poly.pdbx_seq_one_letter_code
_entity_poly.pdbx_strand_id
1 'polypeptide(L)'
;MAIRSPLVGKFCALWIPVEFLVRTPGRPLTWHMDEMSGRTATLPRTTQRRHLKVATTSGPRCFQLIRHRDPSGVSGTGVVAEGVEWSDGTVALHWGAPYRTTTVWPDGIDALLTIHGHSGASTIRWLDE
;
A
#
# COMPACT_ATOMS: atom_id res chain seq x y z
N MET A 1 44.36 -7.57 -20.59
CA MET A 1 43.66 -6.41 -21.18
C MET A 1 42.37 -6.19 -20.38
N ALA A 2 42.33 -5.11 -19.61
CA ALA A 2 41.28 -4.79 -18.65
C ALA A 2 40.45 -3.60 -19.15
N ILE A 3 39.14 -3.61 -18.89
CA ILE A 3 38.27 -2.44 -18.64
C ILE A 3 36.90 -2.99 -18.17
N ARG A 4 36.64 -3.03 -16.85
CA ARG A 4 35.94 -2.04 -15.99
C ARG A 4 34.42 -1.92 -16.23
N SER A 5 33.65 -2.43 -15.27
CA SER A 5 32.28 -2.02 -14.87
C SER A 5 32.25 -0.54 -14.40
N PRO A 6 31.14 0.06 -13.92
CA PRO A 6 29.73 -0.42 -13.79
C PRO A 6 28.70 0.62 -14.29
N LEU A 7 27.39 0.30 -14.24
CA LEU A 7 26.31 1.23 -13.84
C LEU A 7 24.99 0.46 -13.72
N VAL A 8 24.67 0.08 -12.48
CA VAL A 8 23.37 -0.43 -12.05
C VAL A 8 22.44 0.77 -11.85
N GLY A 9 21.45 0.90 -12.73
CA GLY A 9 20.39 1.89 -12.66
C GLY A 9 19.19 1.37 -11.88
N LYS A 10 18.87 2.07 -10.79
CA LYS A 10 17.77 1.85 -9.85
C LYS A 10 16.41 2.03 -10.53
N PHE A 11 15.50 1.06 -10.37
CA PHE A 11 14.06 1.28 -10.54
C PHE A 11 13.29 0.54 -9.44
N CYS A 12 12.96 1.27 -8.37
CA CYS A 12 11.86 0.91 -7.48
C CYS A 12 10.56 1.24 -8.22
N ALA A 13 9.88 0.22 -8.74
CA ALA A 13 8.58 0.39 -9.37
C ALA A 13 7.48 0.51 -8.29
N LEU A 14 7.26 1.73 -7.82
CA LEU A 14 5.97 2.17 -7.30
C LEU A 14 5.08 2.37 -8.55
N TRP A 15 4.17 1.44 -8.87
CA TRP A 15 3.25 1.64 -9.99
C TRP A 15 2.02 2.42 -9.53
N ILE A 16 2.13 3.75 -9.51
CA ILE A 16 1.01 4.68 -9.56
C ILE A 16 1.15 5.43 -10.90
N PRO A 17 0.18 5.38 -11.83
CA PRO A 17 0.28 6.13 -13.07
C PRO A 17 0.22 7.64 -12.77
N VAL A 18 1.29 8.36 -13.14
CA VAL A 18 1.36 9.83 -13.13
C VAL A 18 1.35 10.32 -14.57
N GLU A 19 0.18 10.76 -15.05
CA GLU A 19 -0.02 11.65 -16.21
C GLU A 19 -1.33 12.41 -15.91
N PHE A 20 -1.51 13.72 -16.05
CA PHE A 20 -0.94 14.67 -17.00
C PHE A 20 -1.15 16.10 -16.45
N LEU A 21 -0.09 16.89 -16.24
CA LEU A 21 -0.16 18.33 -15.94
C LEU A 21 0.28 19.09 -17.19
N VAL A 22 -0.66 19.56 -17.99
CA VAL A 22 -0.40 20.63 -18.97
C VAL A 22 -0.66 21.95 -18.27
N ARG A 23 0.44 22.69 -18.05
CA ARG A 23 0.48 24.02 -17.46
C ARG A 23 0.37 25.04 -18.60
N THR A 24 -0.77 25.69 -18.75
CA THR A 24 -0.91 26.91 -19.57
C THR A 24 -0.39 28.13 -18.78
N PRO A 25 0.41 29.03 -19.37
CA PRO A 25 0.88 30.23 -18.69
C PRO A 25 -0.12 31.39 -18.87
N GLY A 26 -0.29 32.20 -17.82
CA GLY A 26 -0.74 33.59 -17.94
C GLY A 26 -2.14 33.88 -17.43
N ARG A 27 -2.23 34.30 -16.16
CA ARG A 27 -3.11 35.39 -15.70
C ARG A 27 -2.67 35.80 -14.28
N PRO A 28 -2.45 37.09 -13.99
CA PRO A 28 -2.18 37.54 -12.63
C PRO A 28 -3.44 37.30 -11.78
N LEU A 29 -3.28 36.53 -10.70
CA LEU A 29 -4.35 36.28 -9.73
C LEU A 29 -4.49 37.53 -8.85
N THR A 30 -5.41 38.42 -9.22
CA THR A 30 -5.97 39.38 -8.27
C THR A 30 -6.78 38.59 -7.25
N TRP A 31 -6.26 38.44 -6.04
CA TRP A 31 -7.01 37.90 -4.91
C TRP A 31 -8.10 38.90 -4.52
N HIS A 32 -9.33 38.66 -4.97
CA HIS A 32 -10.49 39.30 -4.37
C HIS A 32 -10.69 38.65 -2.99
N MET A 33 -10.38 39.39 -1.93
CA MET A 33 -10.77 39.03 -0.56
C MET A 33 -12.28 39.22 -0.44
N ASP A 34 -13.06 38.21 -0.82
CA ASP A 34 -14.45 38.12 -0.38
C ASP A 34 -14.46 37.66 1.08
N GLU A 35 -14.60 38.65 1.95
CA GLU A 35 -15.40 38.65 3.17
C GLU A 35 -15.83 37.25 3.66
N MET A 36 -15.01 36.67 4.55
CA MET A 36 -15.38 35.51 5.37
C MET A 36 -16.52 35.90 6.32
N SER A 37 -17.75 35.95 5.82
CA SER A 37 -18.92 35.95 6.68
C SER A 37 -19.05 34.57 7.32
N GLY A 38 -19.14 34.57 8.65
CA GLY A 38 -19.09 33.39 9.52
C GLY A 38 -20.22 32.40 9.27
N ARG A 39 -20.05 31.55 8.26
CA ARG A 39 -20.84 30.33 8.08
C ARG A 39 -20.10 29.20 8.76
N THR A 40 -20.57 28.82 9.94
CA THR A 40 -20.21 27.56 10.61
C THR A 40 -20.37 26.42 9.62
N ALA A 41 -19.25 25.92 9.09
CA ALA A 41 -19.22 24.76 8.21
C ALA A 41 -19.66 23.56 9.05
N THR A 42 -20.94 23.21 8.95
CA THR A 42 -21.45 21.96 9.50
C THR A 42 -20.93 20.86 8.59
N LEU A 43 -19.88 20.17 9.03
CA LEU A 43 -19.36 19.02 8.31
C LEU A 43 -20.50 17.99 8.19
N PRO A 44 -20.88 17.56 6.98
CA PRO A 44 -21.87 16.51 6.84
C PRO A 44 -21.33 15.26 7.54
N ARG A 45 -22.08 14.76 8.52
CA ARG A 45 -21.81 13.48 9.20
C ARG A 45 -22.09 12.32 8.23
N THR A 46 -21.26 12.18 7.20
CA THR A 46 -21.18 10.97 6.38
C THR A 46 -19.99 10.11 6.82
N THR A 47 -19.70 10.08 8.11
CA THR A 47 -19.10 8.88 8.70
C THR A 47 -20.20 7.86 8.82
N GLN A 48 -20.49 7.15 7.72
CA GLN A 48 -20.99 5.78 7.82
C GLN A 48 -20.07 5.13 8.85
N ARG A 49 -20.60 4.83 10.05
CA ARG A 49 -19.89 4.03 11.03
C ARG A 49 -19.57 2.74 10.30
N ARG A 50 -18.37 2.64 9.73
CA ARG A 50 -17.78 1.36 9.36
C ARG A 50 -17.93 0.57 10.64
N HIS A 51 -18.78 -0.45 10.61
CA HIS A 51 -19.07 -1.28 11.76
C HIS A 51 -17.70 -1.64 12.32
N LEU A 52 -17.33 -1.08 13.48
CA LEU A 52 -16.04 -1.34 14.08
C LEU A 52 -16.05 -2.84 14.37
N LYS A 53 -15.34 -3.63 13.56
CA LYS A 53 -15.23 -5.06 13.80
C LYS A 53 -14.45 -5.18 15.12
N VAL A 54 -15.10 -5.74 16.14
CA VAL A 54 -14.50 -5.88 17.47
C VAL A 54 -13.58 -7.09 17.44
N ALA A 55 -12.45 -6.99 18.15
CA ALA A 55 -11.51 -8.10 18.28
C ALA A 55 -12.18 -9.35 18.89
N THR A 56 -11.98 -10.51 18.24
CA THR A 56 -12.44 -11.83 18.69
C THR A 56 -11.45 -12.49 19.65
N THR A 57 -11.92 -13.45 20.45
CA THR A 57 -11.12 -14.16 21.47
C THR A 57 -9.98 -15.03 20.91
N SER A 58 -10.00 -15.34 19.61
CA SER A 58 -9.01 -16.20 18.92
C SER A 58 -7.61 -15.59 18.80
N GLY A 59 -7.45 -14.30 19.10
CA GLY A 59 -6.18 -13.58 18.94
C GLY A 59 -5.81 -13.32 17.47
N PRO A 60 -4.76 -12.52 17.21
CA PRO A 60 -4.26 -12.28 15.87
C PRO A 60 -3.59 -13.51 15.26
N ARG A 61 -3.73 -13.67 13.94
CA ARG A 61 -3.15 -14.79 13.18
C ARG A 61 -1.94 -14.34 12.38
N CYS A 62 -0.81 -15.02 12.55
CA CYS A 62 0.43 -14.69 11.84
C CYS A 62 0.56 -15.48 10.53
N PHE A 63 1.13 -14.85 9.51
CA PHE A 63 1.36 -15.47 8.22
C PHE A 63 2.64 -14.98 7.54
N GLN A 64 3.03 -15.68 6.47
CA GLN A 64 4.07 -15.27 5.53
C GLN A 64 3.52 -15.16 4.12
N LEU A 65 3.94 -14.12 3.41
CA LEU A 65 3.66 -13.96 1.99
C LEU A 65 4.80 -14.59 1.18
N ILE A 66 4.46 -15.66 0.44
CA ILE A 66 5.41 -16.42 -0.37
C ILE A 66 5.25 -16.00 -1.82
N ARG A 67 6.33 -15.51 -2.44
CA ARG A 67 6.43 -15.19 -3.86
C ARG A 67 6.98 -16.40 -4.62
N HIS A 68 6.20 -16.94 -5.55
CA HIS A 68 6.60 -18.07 -6.40
C HIS A 68 7.27 -17.62 -7.69
N ARG A 69 6.91 -16.44 -8.19
CA ARG A 69 7.46 -15.90 -9.44
C ARG A 69 7.74 -14.41 -9.28
N ASP A 70 8.92 -13.98 -9.74
CA ASP A 70 9.28 -12.58 -9.83
C ASP A 70 9.71 -12.22 -11.26
N PRO A 71 8.76 -11.94 -12.17
CA PRO A 71 9.08 -11.53 -13.53
C PRO A 71 9.89 -10.23 -13.62
N SER A 72 9.85 -9.40 -12.57
CA SER A 72 10.55 -8.12 -12.54
C SER A 72 12.03 -8.25 -12.14
N GLY A 73 12.38 -9.33 -11.42
CA GLY A 73 13.70 -9.51 -10.81
C GLY A 73 14.01 -8.56 -9.64
N VAL A 74 13.04 -7.78 -9.15
CA VAL A 74 13.23 -6.75 -8.13
C VAL A 74 13.10 -7.30 -6.70
N SER A 75 12.15 -8.21 -6.45
CA SER A 75 11.85 -8.65 -5.07
C SER A 75 12.34 -10.05 -4.73
N GLY A 76 12.77 -10.82 -5.72
CA GLY A 76 13.12 -12.23 -5.55
C GLY A 76 11.92 -13.12 -5.30
N THR A 77 12.20 -14.38 -4.97
CA THR A 77 11.20 -15.43 -4.67
C THR A 77 11.40 -15.93 -3.23
N GLY A 78 10.41 -16.67 -2.72
CA GLY A 78 10.38 -17.15 -1.34
C GLY A 78 9.58 -16.22 -0.42
N VAL A 79 9.93 -16.16 0.87
CA VAL A 79 9.23 -15.30 1.83
C VAL A 79 9.63 -13.84 1.57
N VAL A 80 8.68 -13.06 1.06
CA VAL A 80 8.90 -11.64 0.72
C VAL A 80 8.31 -10.69 1.74
N ALA A 81 7.40 -11.17 2.60
CA ALA A 81 6.84 -10.39 3.70
C ALA A 81 6.30 -11.32 4.80
N GLU A 82 6.21 -10.75 6.00
CA GLU A 82 5.53 -11.33 7.16
C GLU A 82 4.25 -10.51 7.41
N GLY A 83 3.21 -11.12 7.97
CA GLY A 83 1.99 -10.42 8.23
C GLY A 83 1.23 -10.94 9.43
N VAL A 84 0.32 -10.09 9.90
CA VAL A 84 -0.61 -10.38 10.98
C VAL A 84 -1.99 -9.98 10.52
N GLU A 85 -2.93 -10.93 10.54
CA GLU A 85 -4.36 -10.65 10.45
C GLU A 85 -4.89 -10.46 11.88
N TRP A 86 -5.34 -9.24 12.18
CA TRP A 86 -6.00 -8.93 13.42
C TRP A 86 -7.41 -9.52 13.41
N SER A 87 -7.92 -9.79 14.60
CA SER A 87 -9.24 -10.39 14.78
C SER A 87 -10.42 -9.52 14.30
N ASP A 88 -10.18 -8.24 14.01
CA ASP A 88 -11.14 -7.36 13.34
C ASP A 88 -11.11 -7.48 11.81
N GLY A 89 -10.24 -8.34 11.26
CA GLY A 89 -10.00 -8.54 9.83
C GLY A 89 -9.02 -7.55 9.21
N THR A 90 -8.49 -6.59 9.96
CA THR A 90 -7.43 -5.70 9.46
C THR A 90 -6.12 -6.47 9.34
N VAL A 91 -5.34 -6.21 8.30
CA VAL A 91 -4.05 -6.88 8.10
C VAL A 91 -2.91 -5.87 8.18
N ALA A 92 -1.87 -6.21 8.95
CA ALA A 92 -0.57 -5.54 8.89
C ALA A 92 0.41 -6.43 8.12
N LEU A 93 1.06 -5.89 7.09
CA LEU A 93 2.06 -6.59 6.30
C LEU A 93 3.40 -5.87 6.42
N HIS A 94 4.43 -6.60 6.84
CA HIS A 94 5.80 -6.12 6.92
C HIS A 94 6.64 -6.70 5.77
N TRP A 95 7.02 -5.86 4.82
CA TRP A 95 7.85 -6.23 3.68
C TRP A 95 9.28 -6.52 4.10
N GLY A 96 9.84 -7.58 3.53
CA GLY A 96 11.25 -7.92 3.62
C GLY A 96 12.16 -6.92 2.89
N ALA A 97 13.46 -7.17 2.99
CA ALA A 97 14.54 -6.36 2.41
C ALA A 97 14.42 -6.15 0.88
N PRO A 98 15.05 -5.11 0.31
CA PRO A 98 15.95 -4.14 0.95
C PRO A 98 15.26 -2.92 1.59
N TYR A 99 14.00 -2.64 1.26
CA TYR A 99 13.27 -1.46 1.75
C TYR A 99 12.09 -1.89 2.62
N ARG A 100 12.40 -2.20 3.88
CA ARG A 100 11.41 -2.64 4.86
C ARG A 100 10.34 -1.56 5.03
N THR A 101 9.10 -1.94 4.74
CA THR A 101 7.93 -1.07 4.89
C THR A 101 6.84 -1.89 5.55
N THR A 102 6.07 -1.26 6.44
CA THR A 102 4.86 -1.87 6.98
C THR A 102 3.65 -1.19 6.34
N THR A 103 2.76 -1.98 5.75
CA THR A 103 1.48 -1.50 5.20
C THR A 103 0.32 -2.06 5.99
N VAL A 104 -0.76 -1.28 6.08
CA VAL A 104 -2.00 -1.67 6.74
C VAL A 104 -3.09 -1.81 5.68
N TRP A 105 -3.84 -2.89 5.77
CA TRP A 105 -4.91 -3.29 4.86
C TRP A 105 -6.22 -3.40 5.64
N PRO A 106 -7.02 -2.32 5.68
CA PRO A 106 -8.30 -2.31 6.41
C PRO A 106 -9.32 -3.30 5.86
N ASP A 107 -9.20 -3.65 4.58
CA ASP A 107 -10.11 -4.56 3.86
C ASP A 107 -9.57 -6.01 3.85
N GLY A 108 -8.57 -6.32 4.67
CA GLY A 108 -8.12 -7.68 4.98
C GLY A 108 -7.28 -8.39 3.92
N ILE A 109 -7.20 -9.71 4.05
CA ILE A 109 -6.38 -10.60 3.22
C ILE A 109 -6.79 -10.56 1.74
N ASP A 110 -8.09 -10.45 1.44
CA ASP A 110 -8.58 -10.44 0.07
C ASP A 110 -8.09 -9.20 -0.70
N ALA A 111 -8.12 -8.03 -0.05
CA ALA A 111 -7.59 -6.80 -0.64
C ALA A 111 -6.07 -6.91 -0.87
N LEU A 112 -5.34 -7.45 0.11
CA LEU A 112 -3.90 -7.71 0.01
C LEU A 112 -3.57 -8.64 -1.17
N LEU A 113 -4.27 -9.77 -1.30
CA LEU A 113 -4.04 -10.75 -2.37
C LEU A 113 -4.53 -10.28 -3.73
N THR A 114 -5.56 -9.43 -3.78
CA THR A 114 -6.00 -8.81 -5.03
C THR A 114 -4.87 -7.97 -5.64
N ILE A 115 -4.13 -7.24 -4.81
CA ILE A 115 -3.02 -6.39 -5.27
C ILE A 115 -1.72 -7.19 -5.43
N HIS A 116 -1.38 -8.09 -4.49
CA HIS A 116 -0.06 -8.73 -4.43
C HIS A 116 -0.02 -10.21 -4.83
N GLY A 117 -1.18 -10.86 -4.94
CA GLY A 117 -1.30 -12.27 -5.31
C GLY A 117 -1.04 -12.52 -6.79
N HIS A 118 -1.33 -11.54 -7.67
CA HIS A 118 -1.09 -11.56 -9.13
C HIS A 118 -1.17 -12.96 -9.78
N SER A 119 -2.39 -13.47 -10.04
CA SER A 119 -2.59 -14.78 -10.69
C SER A 119 -1.85 -15.96 -10.02
N GLY A 120 -1.69 -15.90 -8.69
CA GLY A 120 -0.96 -16.92 -7.92
C GLY A 120 0.56 -16.76 -7.88
N ALA A 121 1.10 -15.62 -8.35
CA ALA A 121 2.51 -15.30 -8.19
C ALA A 121 2.92 -15.11 -6.72
N SER A 122 1.97 -14.77 -5.83
CA SER A 122 2.17 -14.82 -4.38
C SER A 122 1.01 -15.54 -3.67
N THR A 123 1.33 -16.28 -2.61
CA THR A 123 0.34 -16.96 -1.75
C THR A 123 0.66 -16.72 -0.27
N ILE A 124 -0.34 -16.94 0.59
CA ILE A 124 -0.16 -16.87 2.04
C ILE A 124 0.13 -18.26 2.60
N ARG A 125 1.05 -18.33 3.56
CA ARG A 125 1.24 -19.46 4.46
C ARG A 125 0.95 -19.00 5.89
N TRP A 126 -0.09 -19.56 6.50
CA TRP A 126 -0.40 -19.33 7.91
C TRP A 126 0.62 -20.05 8.81
N LEU A 127 0.91 -19.46 9.98
CA LEU A 127 1.88 -19.99 10.95
C LEU A 127 1.23 -20.70 12.14
N ASP A 128 -0.11 -20.67 12.22
CA ASP A 128 -0.91 -21.37 13.22
C ASP A 128 -1.40 -22.75 12.75
N GLU A 129 -0.96 -23.19 11.56
CA GLU A 129 -1.22 -24.51 10.95
C GLU A 129 -0.03 -25.47 11.13
#